data_AF-A0A661GCI0-F1
#
_entry.id   AF-A0A661GCI0-F1
#
_cell.length_a   1.000
_cell.length_b   1.000
_cell.length_c   1.000
_cell.angle_alpha   90.00
_cell.angle_beta   90.00
_cell.angle_gamma   90.00
#
_symmetry.space_group_name_H-M   'P 1'
#
loop_
_entity.id
_entity.type
_entity.pdbx_description
1 polymer ?
#
loop_
_entity_poly.entity_id
_entity_poly.type
_entity_poly.pdbx_seq_one_letter_code
_entity_poly.pdbx_strand_id
1 'polypeptide(L)'
;MKKIIVVIIVSFVAAFATASWLYTDGSVSSVDNTQVVTAFDSGLPVEKRIAALEQAVSDERQARQWLQEEVMYLTGELELLSGGNDPEPQSDIDVEEPSVDSRSARREDYRRRYSEEGRIEALIEAGFLPSQASLIVRREAELQMEALQGRYDAERSGDPVDYYRSRNAGNDALREELGDADYERYLKANNRSTSVSISSVIDSSPAQAAGLQPGDEIVRYDGERVFSMTDLSQQAIDGVPGQNVAVDIVRNGVAMQVVMPRGPVGISGGRRRQ
;
A
#
# COMPACT_ATOMS: atom_id res chain seq x y z
N MET A 1 -52.97 -28.05 8.80
CA MET A 1 -52.03 -27.76 9.91
C MET A 1 -50.69 -28.40 9.59
N LYS A 2 -49.58 -27.84 10.10
CA LYS A 2 -48.20 -28.38 10.14
C LYS A 2 -47.57 -28.81 8.79
N LYS A 3 -46.60 -28.01 8.32
CA LYS A 3 -45.62 -28.42 7.29
C LYS A 3 -44.45 -29.14 7.95
N ILE A 4 -43.83 -30.03 7.19
CA ILE A 4 -42.69 -30.86 7.58
C ILE A 4 -41.39 -30.05 7.44
N ILE A 5 -40.48 -30.18 8.41
CA ILE A 5 -39.05 -29.87 8.23
C ILE A 5 -38.28 -31.12 8.63
N VAL A 6 -37.59 -31.71 7.65
CA VAL A 6 -36.59 -32.75 7.87
C VAL A 6 -35.22 -32.08 7.81
N VAL A 7 -34.45 -32.21 8.89
CA VAL A 7 -33.04 -31.79 8.93
C VAL A 7 -32.19 -32.96 8.46
N ILE A 8 -31.27 -32.71 7.52
CA ILE A 8 -30.20 -33.65 7.14
C ILE A 8 -28.85 -32.99 7.39
N ILE A 9 -27.96 -33.76 8.02
CA ILE A 9 -26.63 -33.38 8.53
C ILE A 9 -25.55 -33.97 7.61
N VAL A 10 -24.59 -33.15 7.16
CA VAL A 10 -23.28 -33.44 6.50
C VAL A 10 -22.45 -32.13 6.56
N SER A 11 -21.13 -32.00 6.74
CA SER A 11 -20.04 -32.74 7.43
C SER A 11 -18.90 -31.70 7.65
N PHE A 12 -18.19 -31.64 8.78
CA PHE A 12 -17.12 -32.50 9.34
C PHE A 12 -15.71 -32.30 8.73
N VAL A 13 -14.67 -32.37 9.57
CA VAL A 13 -13.19 -32.27 9.31
C VAL A 13 -12.68 -30.84 9.03
N ALA A 14 -11.80 -30.14 9.77
CA ALA A 14 -10.79 -30.39 10.82
C ALA A 14 -9.31 -30.54 10.38
N ALA A 15 -8.41 -30.05 11.25
CA ALA A 15 -6.94 -30.24 11.33
C ALA A 15 -5.98 -29.46 10.39
N PHE A 16 -5.16 -28.58 10.96
CA PHE A 16 -3.69 -28.69 11.20
C PHE A 16 -3.21 -27.34 11.84
N ALA A 17 -2.15 -27.22 12.65
CA ALA A 17 -1.06 -28.12 13.00
C ALA A 17 -0.65 -28.00 14.50
N THR A 18 0.23 -28.89 14.94
CA THR A 18 0.69 -29.11 16.33
C THR A 18 2.12 -28.65 16.61
N ALA A 19 2.51 -28.66 17.90
CA ALA A 19 3.89 -28.73 18.45
C ALA A 19 4.71 -27.41 18.47
N SER A 20 5.69 -27.20 19.38
CA SER A 20 5.99 -27.80 20.70
C SER A 20 7.07 -26.97 21.42
N TRP A 21 7.02 -26.93 22.76
CA TRP A 21 8.06 -26.57 23.75
C TRP A 21 9.52 -26.36 23.28
N LEU A 22 10.17 -25.26 23.73
CA LEU A 22 11.31 -25.21 24.67
C LEU A 22 11.95 -23.79 24.78
N TYR A 23 12.56 -23.47 25.95
CA TYR A 23 13.25 -22.19 26.32
C TYR A 23 12.37 -20.92 26.38
N THR A 24 12.51 -19.98 27.32
CA THR A 24 13.14 -19.96 28.67
C THR A 24 12.46 -18.87 29.52
N ASP A 25 12.80 -18.80 30.81
CA ASP A 25 12.22 -17.91 31.83
C ASP A 25 12.07 -16.43 31.41
N GLY A 26 10.95 -15.82 31.78
CA GLY A 26 10.55 -14.47 31.36
C GLY A 26 9.12 -14.14 31.78
N SER A 27 8.97 -13.61 32.99
CA SER A 27 7.67 -13.27 33.57
C SER A 27 7.02 -12.06 32.88
N VAL A 28 6.25 -12.31 31.82
CA VAL A 28 5.34 -11.32 31.26
C VAL A 28 3.99 -11.42 31.97
N SER A 29 3.67 -10.39 32.76
CA SER A 29 2.41 -10.27 33.48
C SER A 29 1.22 -10.41 32.52
N SER A 30 0.28 -11.30 32.85
CA SER A 30 -0.95 -11.47 32.09
C SER A 30 -1.82 -10.22 32.17
N VAL A 31 -1.82 -9.41 31.11
CA VAL A 31 -2.88 -8.42 30.88
C VAL A 31 -4.14 -9.21 30.52
N ASP A 32 -5.14 -9.16 31.42
CA ASP A 32 -6.42 -9.85 31.26
C ASP A 32 -7.25 -9.17 30.16
N ASN A 33 -7.01 -9.57 28.90
CA ASN A 33 -7.72 -9.05 27.74
C ASN A 33 -9.07 -9.77 27.54
N THR A 34 -9.94 -9.68 28.55
CA THR A 34 -11.25 -10.35 28.58
C THR A 34 -12.40 -9.35 28.70
N GLN A 35 -12.70 -8.64 27.60
CA GLN A 35 -14.09 -8.40 27.13
C GLN A 35 -14.13 -7.61 25.81
N VAL A 36 -13.87 -8.28 24.68
CA VAL A 36 -14.40 -7.83 23.39
C VAL A 36 -15.90 -8.14 23.37
N VAL A 37 -16.75 -7.13 23.53
CA VAL A 37 -18.21 -7.28 23.48
C VAL A 37 -18.63 -7.58 22.03
N THR A 38 -18.78 -8.87 21.70
CA THR A 38 -19.02 -9.34 20.32
C THR A 38 -20.47 -9.29 19.85
N ALA A 39 -21.42 -8.88 20.70
CA ALA A 39 -22.81 -8.61 20.30
C ALA A 39 -23.53 -7.63 21.26
N PHE A 40 -24.32 -6.70 20.71
CA PHE A 40 -25.25 -5.87 21.48
C PHE A 40 -26.59 -6.59 21.65
N ASP A 41 -27.08 -6.76 22.88
CA ASP A 41 -28.35 -7.43 23.14
C ASP A 41 -29.54 -6.59 22.64
N SER A 42 -30.18 -7.07 21.56
CA SER A 42 -31.35 -6.45 20.94
C SER A 42 -32.65 -6.65 21.74
N GLY A 43 -32.69 -7.55 22.72
CA GLY A 43 -33.85 -7.84 23.56
C GLY A 43 -34.09 -6.85 24.71
N LEU A 44 -33.12 -5.97 24.98
CA LEU A 44 -33.23 -4.96 26.04
C LEU A 44 -34.07 -3.73 25.61
N PRO A 45 -34.72 -3.02 26.57
CA PRO A 45 -35.35 -1.73 26.33
C PRO A 45 -34.40 -0.71 25.68
N VAL A 46 -34.93 0.15 24.82
CA VAL A 46 -34.14 1.05 23.97
C VAL A 46 -33.26 1.99 24.81
N GLU A 47 -33.76 2.48 25.94
CA GLU A 47 -33.04 3.37 26.85
C GLU A 47 -31.79 2.69 27.44
N LYS A 48 -31.90 1.40 27.78
CA LYS A 48 -30.77 0.60 28.27
C LYS A 48 -29.74 0.31 27.17
N ARG A 49 -30.20 0.14 25.93
CA ARG A 49 -29.33 -0.08 24.77
C ARG A 49 -28.59 1.20 24.37
N ILE A 50 -29.22 2.36 24.46
CA ILE A 50 -28.57 3.67 24.24
C ILE A 50 -27.51 3.90 25.31
N ALA A 51 -27.83 3.74 26.59
CA ALA A 51 -26.86 3.89 27.68
C ALA A 51 -25.65 2.94 27.54
N ALA A 52 -25.88 1.69 27.11
CA ALA A 52 -24.80 0.73 26.84
C ALA A 52 -23.93 1.13 25.63
N LEU A 53 -24.52 1.72 24.58
CA LEU A 53 -23.80 2.24 23.42
C LEU A 53 -23.00 3.50 23.75
N GLU A 54 -23.56 4.42 24.53
CA GLU A 54 -22.87 5.63 25.00
C GLU A 54 -21.65 5.27 25.87
N GLN A 55 -21.82 4.29 26.77
CA GLN A 55 -20.71 3.74 27.55
C GLN A 55 -19.65 3.10 26.64
N ALA A 56 -20.02 2.17 25.76
CA ALA A 56 -19.07 1.51 24.86
C ALA A 56 -18.32 2.48 23.93
N VAL A 57 -18.98 3.55 23.45
CA VAL A 57 -18.34 4.60 22.64
C VAL A 57 -17.42 5.49 23.47
N SER A 58 -17.75 5.73 24.75
CA SER A 58 -16.85 6.42 25.69
C SER A 58 -15.61 5.57 25.97
N ASP A 59 -15.79 4.27 26.22
CA ASP A 59 -14.71 3.33 26.53
C ASP A 59 -13.78 3.14 25.31
N GLU A 60 -14.34 2.98 24.11
CA GLU A 60 -13.58 2.95 22.84
C GLU A 60 -12.80 4.26 22.60
N ARG A 61 -13.38 5.42 22.94
CA ARG A 61 -12.68 6.72 22.82
C ARG A 61 -11.54 6.84 23.81
N GLN A 62 -11.73 6.42 25.06
CA GLN A 62 -10.68 6.42 26.08
C GLN A 62 -9.56 5.44 25.72
N ALA A 63 -9.91 4.23 25.26
CA ALA A 63 -8.95 3.25 24.77
C ALA A 63 -8.13 3.79 23.60
N ARG A 64 -8.76 4.48 22.63
CA ARG A 64 -8.05 5.13 21.52
C ARG A 64 -7.16 6.30 21.96
N GLN A 65 -7.60 7.13 22.91
CA GLN A 65 -6.77 8.22 23.43
C GLN A 65 -5.55 7.67 24.15
N TRP A 66 -5.72 6.66 25.02
CA TRP A 66 -4.59 5.99 25.65
C TRP A 66 -3.66 5.33 24.63
N LEU A 67 -4.20 4.67 23.59
CA LEU A 67 -3.38 4.11 22.50
C LEU A 67 -2.62 5.19 21.72
N GLN A 68 -3.18 6.39 21.56
CA GLN A 68 -2.53 7.52 20.91
C GLN A 68 -1.43 8.14 21.78
N GLU A 69 -1.64 8.23 23.09
CA GLU A 69 -0.63 8.65 24.06
C GLU A 69 0.51 7.62 24.14
N GLU A 70 0.20 6.33 24.17
CA GLU A 70 1.16 5.23 24.15
C GLU A 70 1.96 5.22 22.83
N VAL A 71 1.29 5.40 21.68
CA VAL A 71 1.99 5.51 20.39
C VAL A 71 2.85 6.77 20.31
N MET A 72 2.44 7.92 20.86
CA MET A 72 3.31 9.09 20.95
C MET A 72 4.48 8.87 21.91
N TYR A 73 4.25 8.21 23.04
CA TYR A 73 5.30 7.85 24.00
C TYR A 73 6.32 6.91 23.36
N LEU A 74 5.88 5.80 22.76
CA LEU A 74 6.74 4.84 22.05
C LEU A 74 7.42 5.45 20.82
N THR A 75 6.79 6.41 20.13
CA THR A 75 7.44 7.12 19.01
C THR A 75 8.52 8.08 19.52
N GLY A 76 8.27 8.79 20.63
CA GLY A 76 9.27 9.63 21.30
C GLY A 76 10.39 8.83 21.95
N GLU A 77 10.08 7.66 22.52
CA GLU A 77 11.04 6.70 23.05
C GLU A 77 11.88 6.11 21.93
N LEU A 78 11.30 5.77 20.77
CA LEU A 78 12.03 5.40 19.57
C LEU A 78 12.87 6.56 19.01
N GLU A 79 12.44 7.81 19.10
CA GLU A 79 13.23 8.98 18.68
C GLU A 79 14.39 9.27 19.66
N LEU A 80 14.24 8.94 20.95
CA LEU A 80 15.29 8.98 21.97
C LEU A 80 16.26 7.80 21.87
N LEU A 81 15.77 6.57 21.66
CA LEU A 81 16.59 5.37 21.43
C LEU A 81 17.32 5.41 20.08
N SER A 82 16.70 5.99 19.05
CA SER A 82 17.34 6.30 17.76
C SER A 82 18.20 7.57 17.81
N GLY A 83 18.11 8.35 18.89
CA GLY A 83 18.87 9.57 19.12
C GLY A 83 20.05 9.43 20.08
N GLY A 84 20.10 8.32 20.83
CA GLY A 84 20.97 8.14 22.01
C GLY A 84 21.65 6.77 22.05
N ASN A 85 22.53 6.56 21.09
CA ASN A 85 23.78 5.81 21.19
C ASN A 85 24.77 6.55 20.28
N ASP A 86 26.07 6.62 20.58
CA ASP A 86 26.80 6.83 21.84
C ASP A 86 26.56 5.93 23.10
N PRO A 87 27.10 4.69 23.22
CA PRO A 87 27.37 4.02 24.49
C PRO A 87 28.84 4.22 24.93
N GLU A 88 29.10 4.70 26.16
CA GLU A 88 30.47 4.57 26.71
C GLU A 88 30.80 3.08 26.92
N PRO A 89 31.99 2.62 26.48
CA PRO A 89 32.18 1.20 26.18
C PRO A 89 32.54 0.36 27.39
N GLN A 90 31.87 -0.79 27.54
CA GLN A 90 32.47 -2.00 28.10
C GLN A 90 32.12 -3.23 27.24
N SER A 91 33.06 -3.58 26.34
CA SER A 91 33.31 -4.92 25.74
C SER A 91 32.16 -5.69 25.06
N ASP A 92 32.24 -6.20 23.81
CA ASP A 92 33.34 -6.28 22.83
C ASP A 92 32.76 -6.48 21.39
N ILE A 93 32.31 -5.42 20.69
CA ILE A 93 32.08 -5.48 19.22
C ILE A 93 32.37 -4.11 18.59
N ASP A 94 33.35 -4.04 17.69
CA ASP A 94 33.65 -2.84 16.90
C ASP A 94 32.55 -2.57 15.87
N VAL A 95 31.64 -1.63 16.17
CA VAL A 95 30.76 -0.99 15.19
C VAL A 95 31.03 0.50 15.20
N GLU A 96 31.71 0.97 14.14
CA GLU A 96 32.11 2.37 13.99
C GLU A 96 30.87 3.27 13.82
N GLU A 97 30.60 4.12 14.82
CA GLU A 97 29.40 4.95 14.80
C GLU A 97 29.46 6.07 13.74
N PRO A 98 28.37 6.29 12.99
CA PRO A 98 28.32 7.35 11.99
C PRO A 98 28.29 8.73 12.66
N SER A 99 29.36 9.50 12.43
CA SER A 99 29.62 10.80 13.06
C SER A 99 28.45 11.79 12.97
N VAL A 100 28.38 12.75 13.89
CA VAL A 100 27.39 13.84 13.90
C VAL A 100 27.31 14.54 12.53
N ASP A 101 28.44 14.70 11.85
CA ASP A 101 28.57 15.31 10.52
C ASP A 101 27.89 14.47 9.41
N SER A 102 27.84 13.14 9.56
CA SER A 102 27.07 12.27 8.68
C SER A 102 25.55 12.33 8.95
N ARG A 103 25.14 12.58 10.21
CA ARG A 103 23.74 12.74 10.60
C ARG A 103 23.16 14.08 10.08
N SER A 104 23.94 15.16 10.13
CA SER A 104 23.58 16.46 9.50
C SER A 104 23.52 16.36 7.98
N ALA A 105 24.54 15.78 7.34
CA ALA A 105 24.58 15.58 5.89
C ALA A 105 23.37 14.81 5.37
N ARG A 106 22.98 13.70 6.02
CA ARG A 106 21.79 12.91 5.65
C ARG A 106 20.48 13.69 5.79
N ARG A 107 20.34 14.56 6.80
CA ARG A 107 19.16 15.45 6.96
C ARG A 107 19.11 16.52 5.86
N GLU A 108 20.25 17.06 5.45
CA GLU A 108 20.32 18.10 4.42
C GLU A 108 20.03 17.53 3.02
N ASP A 109 20.62 16.38 2.70
CA ASP A 109 20.32 15.59 1.49
C ASP A 109 18.82 15.28 1.36
N TYR A 110 18.18 14.83 2.45
CA TYR A 110 16.73 14.61 2.48
C TYR A 110 15.96 15.91 2.18
N ARG A 111 16.32 17.05 2.79
CA ARG A 111 15.65 18.34 2.50
C ARG A 111 15.83 18.77 1.04
N ARG A 112 17.00 18.56 0.43
CA ARG A 112 17.23 18.88 -0.98
C ARG A 112 16.36 18.00 -1.89
N ARG A 113 16.38 16.68 -1.71
CA ARG A 113 15.60 15.75 -2.56
C ARG A 113 14.09 15.96 -2.52
N TYR A 114 13.55 16.56 -1.46
CA TYR A 114 12.13 16.91 -1.35
C TYR A 114 11.84 18.41 -1.54
N SER A 115 12.83 19.26 -1.81
CA SER A 115 12.60 20.66 -2.21
C SER A 115 12.21 20.77 -3.69
N GLU A 116 11.53 21.84 -4.08
CA GLU A 116 11.19 22.10 -5.49
C GLU A 116 12.46 22.10 -6.37
N GLU A 117 13.54 22.69 -5.87
CA GLU A 117 14.84 22.79 -6.55
C GLU A 117 15.49 21.42 -6.79
N GLY A 118 15.57 20.56 -5.76
CA GLY A 118 16.18 19.22 -5.91
C GLY A 118 15.31 18.25 -6.72
N ARG A 119 13.99 18.47 -6.76
CA ARG A 119 13.09 17.75 -7.68
C ARG A 119 13.31 18.17 -9.14
N ILE A 120 13.55 19.46 -9.39
CA ILE A 120 13.93 19.97 -10.72
C ILE A 120 15.29 19.42 -11.13
N GLU A 121 16.27 19.39 -10.22
CA GLU A 121 17.61 18.83 -10.45
C GLU A 121 17.54 17.34 -10.83
N ALA A 122 16.82 16.51 -10.08
CA ALA A 122 16.63 15.09 -10.39
C ALA A 122 15.96 14.83 -11.75
N LEU A 123 15.06 15.73 -12.19
CA LEU A 123 14.47 15.65 -13.54
C LEU A 123 15.49 16.06 -14.63
N ILE A 124 16.34 17.06 -14.38
CA ILE A 124 17.41 17.44 -15.30
C ILE A 124 18.42 16.28 -15.45
N GLU A 125 18.79 15.61 -14.35
CA GLU A 125 19.63 14.40 -14.37
C GLU A 125 18.99 13.25 -15.17
N ALA A 126 17.66 13.09 -15.09
CA ALA A 126 16.90 12.14 -15.90
C ALA A 126 16.71 12.56 -17.37
N GLY A 127 17.29 13.68 -17.80
CA GLY A 127 17.34 14.13 -19.19
C GLY A 127 16.21 15.08 -19.62
N PHE A 128 15.50 15.72 -18.69
CA PHE A 128 14.57 16.80 -19.01
C PHE A 128 15.29 18.14 -19.18
N LEU A 129 14.80 19.02 -20.07
CA LEU A 129 15.28 20.40 -20.14
C LEU A 129 14.89 21.15 -18.85
N PRO A 130 15.69 22.11 -18.34
CA PRO A 130 15.37 22.84 -17.10
C PRO A 130 14.00 23.55 -17.12
N SER A 131 13.58 24.06 -18.28
CA SER A 131 12.25 24.65 -18.49
C SER A 131 11.12 23.61 -18.46
N GLN A 132 11.37 22.37 -18.90
CA GLN A 132 10.40 21.27 -18.80
C GLN A 132 10.35 20.72 -17.38
N ALA A 133 11.49 20.54 -16.71
CA ALA A 133 11.55 20.06 -15.33
C ALA A 133 10.78 20.98 -14.37
N SER A 134 10.99 22.30 -14.47
CA SER A 134 10.24 23.29 -13.68
C SER A 134 8.75 23.36 -14.04
N LEU A 135 8.37 23.16 -15.30
CA LEU A 135 6.97 23.03 -15.70
C LEU A 135 6.32 21.77 -15.11
N ILE A 136 7.00 20.61 -15.17
CA ILE A 136 6.52 19.33 -14.63
C ILE A 136 6.24 19.44 -13.13
N VAL A 137 7.18 19.97 -12.34
CA VAL A 137 7.02 20.08 -10.88
C VAL A 137 5.86 21.02 -10.51
N ARG A 138 5.69 22.13 -11.23
CA ARG A 138 4.53 23.02 -11.05
C ARG A 138 3.22 22.32 -11.42
N ARG A 139 3.19 21.64 -12.58
CA ARG A 139 1.99 20.99 -13.10
C ARG A 139 1.53 19.84 -12.20
N GLU A 140 2.47 19.10 -11.61
CA GLU A 140 2.18 18.08 -10.60
C GLU A 140 1.51 18.68 -9.36
N ALA A 141 1.98 19.84 -8.88
CA ALA A 141 1.37 20.54 -7.74
C ALA A 141 -0.05 21.05 -8.06
N GLU A 142 -0.27 21.55 -9.29
CA GLU A 142 -1.61 21.92 -9.78
C GLU A 142 -2.55 20.71 -9.81
N LEU A 143 -2.14 19.61 -10.43
CA LEU A 143 -2.91 18.36 -10.55
C LEU A 143 -3.18 17.72 -9.18
N GLN A 144 -2.24 17.82 -8.24
CA GLN A 144 -2.43 17.38 -6.86
C GLN A 144 -3.49 18.22 -6.13
N MET A 145 -3.49 19.55 -6.33
CA MET A 145 -4.49 20.45 -5.76
C MET A 145 -5.87 20.27 -6.42
N GLU A 146 -5.93 20.06 -7.73
CA GLU A 146 -7.14 19.74 -8.47
C GLU A 146 -7.78 18.43 -7.96
N ALA A 147 -6.98 17.37 -7.80
CA ALA A 147 -7.44 16.11 -7.21
C ALA A 147 -7.91 16.27 -5.75
N LEU A 148 -7.26 17.13 -4.95
CA LEU A 148 -7.66 17.44 -3.58
C LEU A 148 -9.00 18.20 -3.54
N GLN A 149 -9.19 19.18 -4.43
CA GLN A 149 -10.44 19.95 -4.56
C GLN A 149 -11.58 19.05 -5.04
N GLY A 150 -11.38 18.26 -6.09
CA GLY A 150 -12.41 17.34 -6.59
C GLY A 150 -12.87 16.31 -5.55
N ARG A 151 -11.95 15.84 -4.69
CA ARG A 151 -12.31 15.00 -3.54
C ARG A 151 -13.11 15.77 -2.48
N TYR A 152 -12.69 16.98 -2.12
CA TYR A 152 -13.40 17.83 -1.17
C TYR A 152 -14.84 18.15 -1.63
N ASP A 153 -15.01 18.49 -2.90
CA ASP A 153 -16.31 18.82 -3.48
C ASP A 153 -17.22 17.61 -3.55
N ALA A 154 -16.71 16.41 -3.89
CA ALA A 154 -17.47 15.17 -3.89
C ALA A 154 -17.88 14.72 -2.46
N GLU A 155 -16.96 14.81 -1.49
CA GLU A 155 -17.26 14.56 -0.06
C GLU A 155 -18.32 15.54 0.47
N ARG A 156 -18.40 16.75 -0.08
CA ARG A 156 -19.38 17.79 0.29
C ARG A 156 -20.73 17.68 -0.42
N SER A 157 -20.75 17.28 -1.69
CA SER A 157 -21.98 17.04 -2.45
C SER A 157 -22.67 15.73 -2.04
N GLY A 158 -21.91 14.79 -1.48
CA GLY A 158 -22.36 13.42 -1.20
C GLY A 158 -22.29 12.52 -2.43
N ASP A 159 -21.60 12.94 -3.49
CA ASP A 159 -21.42 12.14 -4.70
C ASP A 159 -20.48 10.95 -4.44
N PRO A 160 -20.74 9.76 -5.04
CA PRO A 160 -19.87 8.61 -4.90
C PRO A 160 -18.47 8.87 -5.48
N VAL A 161 -17.46 8.98 -4.61
CA VAL A 161 -16.06 9.06 -5.03
C VAL A 161 -15.58 7.68 -5.51
N ASP A 162 -15.24 7.58 -6.80
CA ASP A 162 -14.40 6.48 -7.29
C ASP A 162 -12.97 6.69 -6.77
N TYR A 163 -12.68 6.07 -5.62
CA TYR A 163 -11.37 6.16 -4.97
C TYR A 163 -10.22 5.67 -5.85
N TYR A 164 -10.45 4.72 -6.76
CA TYR A 164 -9.40 4.19 -7.62
C TYR A 164 -9.04 5.16 -8.73
N ARG A 165 -10.04 5.72 -9.42
CA ARG A 165 -9.81 6.77 -10.42
C ARG A 165 -9.28 8.06 -9.78
N SER A 166 -9.86 8.49 -8.65
CA SER A 166 -9.44 9.71 -7.94
C SER A 166 -7.98 9.67 -7.47
N ARG A 167 -7.49 8.52 -6.99
CA ARG A 167 -6.10 8.39 -6.51
C ARG A 167 -5.06 8.51 -7.63
N ASN A 168 -5.42 8.14 -8.85
CA ASN A 168 -4.50 8.14 -10.00
C ASN A 168 -4.67 9.37 -10.91
N ALA A 169 -5.81 10.06 -10.92
CA ALA A 169 -6.14 11.14 -11.86
C ALA A 169 -5.00 12.14 -12.15
N GLY A 170 -4.28 12.62 -11.13
CA GLY A 170 -3.13 13.53 -11.32
C GLY A 170 -1.90 12.87 -11.97
N ASN A 171 -1.67 11.58 -11.75
CA ASN A 171 -0.65 10.82 -12.48
C ASN A 171 -1.08 10.55 -13.92
N ASP A 172 -2.36 10.25 -14.15
CA ASP A 172 -2.91 9.93 -15.46
C ASP A 172 -2.91 11.17 -16.37
N ALA A 173 -3.32 12.33 -15.85
CA ALA A 173 -3.25 13.61 -16.56
C ALA A 173 -1.79 14.02 -16.87
N LEU A 174 -0.87 13.87 -15.91
CA LEU A 174 0.56 14.14 -16.14
C LEU A 174 1.15 13.19 -17.20
N ARG A 175 0.71 11.93 -17.22
CA ARG A 175 1.08 10.96 -18.26
C ARG A 175 0.51 11.33 -19.63
N GLU A 176 -0.72 11.83 -19.70
CA GLU A 176 -1.33 12.31 -20.95
C GLU A 176 -0.57 13.52 -21.53
N GLU A 177 -0.19 14.47 -20.67
CA GLU A 177 0.57 15.67 -21.06
C GLU A 177 2.02 15.38 -21.48
N LEU A 178 2.69 14.41 -20.83
CA LEU A 178 4.09 14.04 -21.14
C LEU A 178 4.22 12.96 -22.23
N GLY A 179 3.24 12.06 -22.32
CA GLY A 179 3.35 10.80 -23.07
C GLY A 179 4.20 9.75 -22.36
N ASP A 180 3.98 8.48 -22.72
CA ASP A 180 4.55 7.31 -22.03
C ASP A 180 6.09 7.34 -21.87
N ALA A 181 6.82 7.79 -22.87
CA ALA A 181 8.30 7.76 -22.88
C ALA A 181 8.93 8.78 -21.93
N ASP A 182 8.29 9.94 -21.76
CA ASP A 182 8.73 11.00 -20.86
C ASP A 182 8.21 10.72 -19.45
N TYR A 183 6.97 10.24 -19.33
CA TYR A 183 6.44 9.74 -18.05
C TYR A 183 7.32 8.63 -17.46
N GLU A 184 7.85 7.69 -18.27
CA GLU A 184 8.80 6.69 -17.80
C GLU A 184 10.11 7.29 -17.25
N ARG A 185 10.63 8.37 -17.86
CA ARG A 185 11.82 9.09 -17.34
C ARG A 185 11.50 9.84 -16.06
N TYR A 186 10.33 10.48 -15.97
CA TYR A 186 9.84 11.13 -14.76
C TYR A 186 9.69 10.13 -13.59
N LEU A 187 9.15 8.93 -13.84
CA LEU A 187 9.05 7.88 -12.83
C LEU A 187 10.43 7.45 -12.33
N LYS A 188 11.39 7.22 -13.24
CA LYS A 188 12.78 6.87 -12.89
C LYS A 188 13.46 7.95 -12.05
N ALA A 189 13.34 9.23 -12.43
CA ALA A 189 13.85 10.37 -11.66
C ALA A 189 13.35 10.38 -10.20
N ASN A 190 12.06 10.08 -10.03
CA ASN A 190 11.40 10.07 -8.72
C ASN A 190 11.52 8.71 -7.97
N ASN A 191 12.42 7.81 -8.41
CA ASN A 191 12.61 6.46 -7.85
C ASN A 191 11.28 5.66 -7.76
N ARG A 192 10.42 5.82 -8.76
CA ARG A 192 9.15 5.10 -8.94
C ARG A 192 9.36 3.95 -9.94
N SER A 193 8.72 2.82 -9.69
CA SER A 193 8.74 1.69 -10.64
C SER A 193 8.03 2.05 -11.95
N THR A 194 8.51 1.45 -13.04
CA THR A 194 8.01 1.64 -14.41
C THR A 194 7.40 0.36 -15.01
N SER A 195 7.21 -0.65 -14.17
CA SER A 195 6.73 -1.99 -14.47
C SER A 195 6.08 -2.57 -13.22
N VAL A 196 5.22 -3.59 -13.39
CA VAL A 196 4.61 -4.32 -12.27
C VAL A 196 5.33 -5.64 -12.08
N SER A 197 6.17 -5.72 -11.04
CA SER A 197 6.83 -6.98 -10.68
C SER A 197 5.84 -7.91 -9.97
N ILE A 198 5.75 -9.15 -10.47
CA ILE A 198 4.95 -10.22 -9.89
C ILE A 198 5.72 -10.86 -8.73
N SER A 199 5.16 -10.80 -7.51
CA SER A 199 5.70 -11.50 -6.33
C SER A 199 5.06 -12.86 -6.10
N SER A 200 3.76 -13.02 -6.43
CA SER A 200 3.11 -14.33 -6.46
C SER A 200 1.99 -14.39 -7.49
N VAL A 201 1.62 -15.60 -7.87
CA VAL A 201 0.50 -15.89 -8.77
C VAL A 201 -0.49 -16.76 -8.00
N ILE A 202 -1.77 -16.46 -8.11
CA ILE A 202 -2.84 -17.20 -7.41
C ILE A 202 -3.16 -18.47 -8.20
N ASP A 203 -3.35 -19.60 -7.51
CA ASP A 203 -3.74 -20.85 -8.13
C ASP A 203 -5.13 -20.75 -8.81
N SER A 204 -5.30 -21.45 -9.94
CA SER A 204 -6.49 -21.40 -10.81
C SER A 204 -6.81 -20.01 -11.38
N SER A 205 -5.87 -19.07 -11.36
CA SER A 205 -6.04 -17.73 -11.94
C SER A 205 -5.79 -17.69 -13.46
N PRO A 206 -6.34 -16.68 -14.17
CA PRO A 206 -5.94 -16.35 -15.53
C PRO A 206 -4.42 -16.18 -15.70
N ALA A 207 -3.73 -15.57 -14.73
CA ALA A 207 -2.27 -15.42 -14.76
C ALA A 207 -1.53 -16.76 -14.72
N GLN A 208 -1.96 -17.70 -13.87
CA GLN A 208 -1.38 -19.04 -13.81
C GLN A 208 -1.63 -19.80 -15.12
N ALA A 209 -2.86 -19.74 -15.66
CA ALA A 209 -3.21 -20.38 -16.92
C ALA A 209 -2.40 -19.84 -18.12
N ALA A 210 -2.04 -18.55 -18.09
CA ALA A 210 -1.18 -17.91 -19.08
C ALA A 210 0.33 -18.15 -18.86
N GLY A 211 0.72 -18.84 -17.78
CA GLY A 211 2.11 -19.16 -17.48
C GLY A 211 2.93 -17.99 -16.91
N LEU A 212 2.29 -16.99 -16.30
CA LEU A 212 2.98 -15.96 -15.52
C LEU A 212 3.62 -16.58 -14.27
N GLN A 213 4.74 -16.01 -13.84
CA GLN A 213 5.58 -16.54 -12.77
C GLN A 213 6.08 -15.43 -11.83
N PRO A 214 6.35 -15.74 -10.55
CA PRO A 214 7.08 -14.83 -9.66
C PRO A 214 8.41 -14.39 -10.27
N GLY A 215 8.72 -13.10 -10.21
CA GLY A 215 9.91 -12.50 -10.81
C GLY A 215 9.71 -11.92 -12.22
N ASP A 216 8.58 -12.20 -12.87
CA ASP A 216 8.15 -11.50 -14.08
C ASP A 216 7.87 -10.03 -13.81
N GLU A 217 8.05 -9.18 -14.82
CA GLU A 217 7.66 -7.78 -14.80
C GLU A 217 6.68 -7.49 -15.94
N ILE A 218 5.43 -7.17 -15.62
CA ILE A 218 4.43 -6.74 -16.61
C ILE A 218 4.74 -5.31 -17.03
N VAL A 219 4.74 -5.06 -18.34
CA VAL A 219 5.08 -3.76 -18.93
C VAL A 219 4.03 -3.26 -19.94
N ARG A 220 3.21 -4.16 -20.51
CA ARG A 220 1.98 -3.79 -21.21
C ARG A 220 0.83 -4.73 -20.92
N TYR A 221 -0.38 -4.22 -21.04
CA TYR A 221 -1.61 -4.98 -21.01
C TYR A 221 -2.53 -4.46 -22.13
N ASP A 222 -2.99 -5.36 -22.99
CA ASP A 222 -3.78 -5.05 -24.20
C ASP A 222 -3.15 -3.98 -25.12
N GLY A 223 -1.82 -3.96 -25.19
CA GLY A 223 -1.03 -3.00 -25.98
C GLY A 223 -0.70 -1.68 -25.26
N GLU A 224 -1.43 -1.34 -24.19
CA GLU A 224 -1.20 -0.12 -23.41
C GLU A 224 -0.06 -0.28 -22.41
N ARG A 225 0.69 0.81 -22.11
CA ARG A 225 1.73 0.79 -21.06
C ARG A 225 1.10 0.71 -19.67
N VAL A 226 1.73 -0.10 -18.83
CA VAL A 226 1.42 -0.31 -17.41
C VAL A 226 2.63 0.15 -16.59
N PHE A 227 2.44 1.10 -15.67
CA PHE A 227 3.51 1.57 -14.78
C PHE A 227 3.27 1.17 -13.31
N SER A 228 2.03 0.92 -12.91
CA SER A 228 1.64 0.50 -11.57
C SER A 228 0.57 -0.60 -11.54
N MET A 229 0.46 -1.27 -10.39
CA MET A 229 -0.57 -2.30 -10.16
C MET A 229 -1.99 -1.71 -10.24
N THR A 230 -2.16 -0.42 -9.92
CA THR A 230 -3.45 0.27 -10.06
C THR A 230 -3.82 0.40 -11.54
N ASP A 231 -2.88 0.80 -12.39
CA ASP A 231 -3.08 0.97 -13.84
C ASP A 231 -3.48 -0.39 -14.46
N LEU A 232 -2.76 -1.46 -14.10
CA LEU A 232 -3.08 -2.83 -14.54
C LEU A 232 -4.48 -3.25 -14.09
N SER A 233 -4.89 -2.88 -12.87
CA SER A 233 -6.20 -3.21 -12.33
C SER A 233 -7.31 -2.43 -13.04
N GLN A 234 -7.09 -1.16 -13.39
CA GLN A 234 -8.01 -0.34 -14.17
C GLN A 234 -8.17 -0.91 -15.59
N GLN A 235 -7.07 -1.13 -16.32
CA GLN A 235 -7.09 -1.71 -17.67
C GLN A 235 -7.69 -3.13 -17.73
N ALA A 236 -7.60 -3.91 -16.64
CA ALA A 236 -8.24 -5.21 -16.54
C ALA A 236 -9.76 -5.14 -16.28
N ILE A 237 -10.27 -4.01 -15.77
CA ILE A 237 -11.69 -3.70 -15.62
C ILE A 237 -12.24 -3.09 -16.92
N ASP A 238 -11.47 -2.21 -17.57
CA ASP A 238 -11.88 -1.50 -18.77
C ASP A 238 -12.02 -2.44 -19.98
N GLY A 239 -13.15 -2.38 -20.69
CA GLY A 239 -13.44 -3.21 -21.88
C GLY A 239 -14.20 -4.51 -21.59
N VAL A 240 -14.01 -5.55 -22.42
CA VAL A 240 -14.90 -6.72 -22.45
C VAL A 240 -14.40 -7.85 -21.54
N PRO A 241 -15.15 -8.26 -20.50
CA PRO A 241 -14.77 -9.39 -19.65
C PRO A 241 -14.62 -10.69 -20.44
N GLY A 242 -13.57 -11.46 -20.14
CA GLY A 242 -13.29 -12.74 -20.80
C GLY A 242 -12.68 -12.63 -22.21
N GLN A 243 -12.53 -11.43 -22.78
CA GLN A 243 -11.80 -11.23 -24.03
C GLN A 243 -10.33 -11.65 -23.86
N ASN A 244 -9.77 -12.40 -24.81
CA ASN A 244 -8.34 -12.69 -24.82
C ASN A 244 -7.55 -11.42 -25.11
N VAL A 245 -6.65 -11.04 -24.20
CA VAL A 245 -5.78 -9.86 -24.28
C VAL A 245 -4.32 -10.28 -24.24
N ALA A 246 -3.48 -9.54 -24.94
CA ALA A 246 -2.03 -9.72 -24.90
C ALA A 246 -1.42 -8.99 -23.70
N VAL A 247 -0.47 -9.62 -23.01
CA VAL A 247 0.27 -9.04 -21.89
C VAL A 247 1.76 -9.17 -22.18
N ASP A 248 2.45 -8.04 -22.29
CA ASP A 248 3.89 -8.02 -22.51
C ASP A 248 4.60 -8.00 -21.16
N ILE A 249 5.50 -8.96 -20.98
CA ILE A 249 6.28 -9.15 -19.77
C ILE A 249 7.78 -9.16 -20.06
N VAL A 250 8.59 -8.89 -19.04
CA VAL A 250 10.02 -9.17 -19.05
C VAL A 250 10.32 -10.23 -18.00
N ARG A 251 10.90 -11.35 -18.44
CA ARG A 251 11.34 -12.46 -17.59
C ARG A 251 12.85 -12.61 -17.72
N ASN A 252 13.60 -12.43 -16.62
CA ASN A 252 15.07 -12.47 -16.61
C ASN A 252 15.74 -11.58 -17.68
N GLY A 253 15.17 -10.38 -17.92
CA GLY A 253 15.65 -9.44 -18.95
C GLY A 253 15.21 -9.76 -20.39
N VAL A 254 14.53 -10.88 -20.63
CA VAL A 254 13.98 -11.25 -21.94
C VAL A 254 12.53 -10.79 -22.05
N ALA A 255 12.22 -10.01 -23.08
CA ALA A 255 10.85 -9.63 -23.39
C ALA A 255 10.06 -10.83 -23.95
N MET A 256 8.86 -11.06 -23.43
CA MET A 256 7.95 -12.13 -23.80
C MET A 256 6.52 -11.59 -23.85
N GLN A 257 5.64 -12.26 -24.58
CA GLN A 257 4.21 -11.96 -24.61
C GLN A 257 3.42 -13.21 -24.23
N VAL A 258 2.44 -13.05 -23.35
CA VAL A 258 1.45 -14.07 -22.99
C VAL A 258 0.05 -13.60 -23.36
N VAL A 259 -0.90 -14.52 -23.48
CA VAL A 259 -2.31 -14.19 -23.76
C VAL A 259 -3.17 -14.77 -22.65
N MET A 260 -4.09 -13.96 -22.13
CA MET A 260 -4.98 -14.34 -21.04
C MET A 260 -6.38 -13.71 -21.20
N PRO A 261 -7.44 -14.30 -20.63
CA PRO A 261 -8.76 -13.65 -20.60
C PRO A 261 -8.76 -12.42 -19.68
N ARG A 262 -9.38 -11.31 -20.13
CA ARG A 262 -9.59 -10.09 -19.35
C ARG A 262 -10.49 -10.34 -18.14
N GLY A 263 -10.16 -9.70 -17.03
CA GLY A 263 -10.83 -9.85 -15.74
C GLY A 263 -9.80 -9.90 -14.60
N PRO A 264 -10.11 -10.53 -13.45
CA PRO A 264 -9.20 -10.60 -12.31
C PRO A 264 -7.93 -11.38 -12.68
N VAL A 265 -6.83 -10.65 -12.88
CA VAL A 265 -5.52 -11.17 -13.33
C VAL A 265 -5.03 -12.29 -12.40
N GLY A 266 -5.16 -12.10 -11.08
CA GLY A 266 -4.81 -13.10 -10.07
C GLY A 266 -3.33 -13.14 -9.72
N ILE A 267 -2.72 -11.97 -9.58
CA ILE A 267 -1.32 -11.80 -9.15
C ILE A 267 -1.24 -10.97 -7.87
N SER A 268 -0.19 -11.18 -7.08
CA SER A 268 0.30 -10.18 -6.13
C SER A 268 1.63 -9.64 -6.64
N GLY A 269 1.93 -8.39 -6.33
CA GLY A 269 3.09 -7.71 -6.88
C GLY A 269 3.17 -6.24 -6.46
N GLY A 270 4.25 -5.59 -6.84
CA GLY A 270 4.50 -4.19 -6.49
C GLY A 270 5.88 -3.72 -6.93
N ARG A 271 6.38 -2.67 -6.28
CA ARG A 271 7.71 -2.12 -6.56
C ARG A 271 8.78 -3.17 -6.26
N ARG A 272 9.56 -3.56 -7.27
CA ARG A 272 10.82 -4.29 -7.06
C ARG A 272 11.78 -3.37 -6.32
N ARG A 273 12.23 -3.77 -5.13
CA ARG A 273 13.41 -3.16 -4.50
C ARG A 273 14.63 -3.60 -5.32
N GLN A 274 15.34 -2.62 -5.87
CA GLN A 274 16.68 -2.79 -6.48
C GLN A 274 17.73 -2.40 -5.44
#